data_AF-A0A957T7S6-F1
#
_entry.id   AF-A0A957T7S6-F1
#
_cell.length_a   1.000
_cell.length_b   1.000
_cell.length_c   1.000
_cell.angle_alpha   90.00
_cell.angle_beta   90.00
_cell.angle_gamma   90.00
#
_symmetry.space_group_name_H-M   'P 1'
#
loop_
_entity.id
_entity.type
_entity.pdbx_description
1 polymer ?
#
loop_
_entity_poly.entity_id
_entity_poly.type
_entity_poly.pdbx_seq_one_letter_code
_entity_poly.pdbx_strand_id
1 'polypeptide(L)'
;MTGCQKCGAPLRTVAGKDYFVCDYCTAFHFPPESEEGVRVLGAWTDMSCPICRQMLVSAAVDGIPVRHCTKCRGNLIKPLDFRRIVETRRIKSDKLSQLVPLDKRQLERQILCPGCLQPMDVHPYYGPGNAVIDSCGTCALIWLDQGELKAIVTAPERKRR
;
A
#
# COMPACT_ATOMS: atom_id res chain seq x y z
N MET A 1 15.56 -7.26 -12.66
CA MET A 1 16.20 -6.09 -12.00
C MET A 1 16.86 -5.26 -13.09
N THR A 2 16.45 -4.00 -13.24
CA THR A 2 17.07 -3.04 -14.15
C THR A 2 18.25 -2.38 -13.42
N GLY A 3 19.44 -2.40 -14.02
CA GLY A 3 20.64 -1.78 -13.48
C GLY A 3 20.59 -0.24 -13.48
N CYS A 4 21.60 0.39 -12.91
CA CYS A 4 21.77 1.85 -12.91
C CYS A 4 21.73 2.42 -14.33
N GLN A 5 20.84 3.37 -14.62
CA GLN A 5 20.74 4.00 -15.95
C GLN A 5 22.00 4.76 -16.38
N LYS A 6 22.86 5.15 -15.44
CA LYS A 6 24.10 5.90 -15.71
C LYS A 6 25.31 5.00 -15.98
N CYS A 7 25.43 3.87 -15.28
CA CYS A 7 26.65 3.04 -15.33
C CYS A 7 26.40 1.53 -15.37
N GLY A 8 25.14 1.07 -15.40
CA GLY A 8 24.77 -0.34 -15.47
C GLY A 8 24.91 -1.13 -14.16
N ALA A 9 25.62 -0.60 -13.16
CA ALA A 9 25.86 -1.28 -11.89
C ALA A 9 24.57 -1.57 -11.09
N PRO A 10 24.61 -2.54 -10.16
CA PRO A 10 23.48 -2.86 -9.29
C PRO A 10 22.96 -1.65 -8.50
N LEU A 11 21.65 -1.68 -8.25
CA LEU A 11 20.94 -0.71 -7.44
C LEU A 11 20.59 -1.35 -6.10
N ARG A 12 20.92 -0.67 -5.01
CA ARG A 12 20.60 -1.10 -3.64
C ARG A 12 19.45 -0.28 -3.07
N THR A 13 18.50 -0.97 -2.45
CA THR A 13 17.43 -0.34 -1.66
C THR A 13 17.99 0.28 -0.39
N VAL A 14 17.60 1.52 -0.09
CA VAL A 14 17.94 2.16 1.19
C VAL A 14 16.82 1.92 2.20
N ALA A 15 17.17 1.43 3.39
CA ALA A 15 16.19 1.13 4.44
C ALA A 15 15.36 2.37 4.81
N GLY A 16 14.03 2.23 4.83
CA GLY A 16 13.11 3.33 5.14
C GLY A 16 13.04 4.43 4.09
N LYS A 17 13.53 4.17 2.87
CA LYS A 17 13.45 5.06 1.71
C LYS A 17 12.73 4.37 0.57
N ASP A 18 12.22 5.17 -0.34
CA ASP A 18 11.48 4.76 -1.54
C ASP A 18 12.29 4.94 -2.83
N TYR A 19 13.63 5.00 -2.70
CA TYR A 19 14.58 5.12 -3.79
C TYR A 19 15.72 4.10 -3.67
N PHE A 20 16.44 3.92 -4.77
CA PHE A 20 17.68 3.16 -4.81
C PHE A 20 18.90 4.06 -4.90
N VAL A 21 20.03 3.53 -4.45
CA VAL A 21 21.36 4.12 -4.68
C VAL A 21 22.18 3.13 -5.49
N CYS A 22 22.87 3.63 -6.52
CA CYS A 22 23.82 2.83 -7.27
C CYS A 22 25.06 2.52 -6.42
N ASP A 23 25.44 1.25 -6.30
CA ASP A 23 26.58 0.83 -5.48
C ASP A 23 27.94 1.27 -6.04
N TYR A 24 27.97 1.75 -7.30
CA TYR A 24 29.19 2.23 -7.95
C TYR A 24 29.26 3.77 -8.06
N CYS A 25 28.34 4.38 -8.81
CA CYS A 25 28.40 5.83 -9.09
C CYS A 25 27.61 6.69 -8.09
N THR A 26 27.05 6.06 -7.05
CA THR A 26 26.27 6.68 -5.96
C THR A 26 25.05 7.50 -6.42
N ALA A 27 24.65 7.35 -7.69
CA ALA A 27 23.49 8.04 -8.22
C ALA A 27 22.21 7.54 -7.54
N PHE A 28 21.31 8.48 -7.26
CA PHE A 28 19.97 8.19 -6.75
C PHE A 28 19.04 7.81 -7.91
N HIS A 29 18.23 6.77 -7.71
CA HIS A 29 17.22 6.34 -8.66
C HIS A 29 15.86 6.24 -7.97
N PHE A 30 14.91 7.03 -8.46
CA PHE A 30 13.55 7.09 -7.94
C PHE A 30 12.63 6.27 -8.86
N PRO A 31 12.04 5.16 -8.38
CA PRO A 31 11.06 4.40 -9.15
C PRO A 31 9.85 5.27 -9.50
N PRO A 32 9.14 4.99 -10.61
CA PRO A 32 7.88 5.68 -10.89
C PRO A 32 6.88 5.48 -9.73
N GLU A 33 6.09 6.52 -9.49
CA GLU A 33 5.05 6.53 -8.46
C GLU A 33 3.68 6.31 -9.11
N SER A 34 2.87 5.40 -8.56
CA SER A 34 1.48 5.18 -9.00
C SER A 34 0.55 6.33 -8.56
N GLU A 35 -0.69 6.36 -9.04
CA GLU A 35 -1.72 7.31 -8.53
C GLU A 35 -1.99 7.22 -7.02
N GLU A 36 -1.84 6.03 -6.42
CA GLU A 36 -1.97 5.82 -4.96
C GLU A 36 -0.64 6.02 -4.24
N GLY A 37 0.33 6.65 -4.90
CA GLY A 37 1.63 7.01 -4.36
C GLY A 37 2.53 5.84 -3.98
N VAL A 38 2.32 4.66 -4.58
CA VAL A 38 3.14 3.46 -4.39
C VAL A 38 4.37 3.50 -5.30
N ARG A 39 5.55 3.25 -4.74
CA ARG A 39 6.82 3.02 -5.45
C ARG A 39 7.30 1.60 -5.22
N VAL A 40 7.41 0.81 -6.28
CA VAL A 40 7.85 -0.59 -6.20
C VAL A 40 9.37 -0.67 -6.09
N LEU A 41 9.85 -1.33 -5.03
CA LEU A 41 11.28 -1.53 -4.76
C LEU A 41 11.78 -2.90 -5.27
N GLY A 42 10.87 -3.81 -5.59
CA GLY A 42 11.14 -4.97 -6.43
C GLY A 42 11.72 -6.21 -5.75
N ALA A 43 12.05 -6.18 -4.46
CA ALA A 43 12.40 -7.39 -3.73
C ALA A 43 11.14 -8.21 -3.43
N TRP A 44 11.12 -9.50 -3.79
CA TRP A 44 10.04 -10.40 -3.43
C TRP A 44 10.01 -10.62 -1.91
N THR A 45 8.81 -10.84 -1.37
CA THR A 45 8.59 -11.17 0.05
C THR A 45 8.08 -12.60 0.16
N ASP A 46 8.18 -13.22 1.32
CA ASP A 46 7.64 -14.57 1.56
C ASP A 46 6.10 -14.60 1.73
N MET A 47 5.41 -13.52 1.37
CA MET A 47 3.95 -13.38 1.51
C MET A 47 3.28 -13.38 0.14
N SER A 48 2.20 -14.14 0.01
CA SER A 48 1.38 -14.21 -1.20
C SER A 48 0.17 -13.27 -1.12
N CYS A 49 -0.19 -12.66 -2.24
CA CYS A 49 -1.39 -11.84 -2.35
C CYS A 49 -2.64 -12.67 -2.01
N PRO A 50 -3.51 -12.19 -1.10
CA PRO A 50 -4.70 -12.94 -0.69
C PRO A 50 -5.75 -13.04 -1.81
N ILE A 51 -5.69 -12.16 -2.81
CA ILE A 51 -6.67 -12.09 -3.92
C ILE A 51 -6.24 -12.96 -5.10
N CYS A 52 -5.01 -12.78 -5.58
CA CYS A 52 -4.54 -13.41 -6.81
C CYS A 52 -3.38 -14.40 -6.62
N ARG A 53 -2.95 -14.63 -5.37
CA ARG A 53 -1.90 -15.56 -4.94
C ARG A 53 -0.48 -15.28 -5.47
N GLN A 54 -0.29 -14.18 -6.18
CA GLN A 54 1.05 -13.76 -6.61
C GLN A 54 1.89 -13.31 -5.42
N MET A 55 3.18 -13.63 -5.44
CA MET A 55 4.16 -13.17 -4.46
C MET A 55 4.14 -11.64 -4.35
N LEU A 56 4.05 -11.11 -3.13
CA LEU A 56 4.10 -9.67 -2.90
C LEU A 56 5.54 -9.17 -3.04
N VAL A 57 5.68 -7.94 -3.53
CA VAL A 57 6.97 -7.24 -3.62
C VAL A 57 7.07 -6.14 -2.57
N SER A 58 8.28 -5.85 -2.12
CA SER A 58 8.59 -4.67 -1.32
C SER A 58 8.24 -3.41 -2.12
N ALA A 59 7.51 -2.51 -1.50
CA ALA A 59 7.18 -1.20 -2.03
C ALA A 59 7.14 -0.17 -0.90
N ALA A 60 6.97 1.09 -1.25
CA ALA A 60 6.82 2.15 -0.28
C ALA A 60 5.76 3.16 -0.73
N VAL A 61 5.15 3.82 0.25
CA VAL A 61 4.15 4.86 0.09
C VAL A 61 4.62 6.06 0.90
N ASP A 62 5.03 7.15 0.26
CA ASP A 62 5.71 8.29 0.93
C ASP A 62 6.92 7.84 1.79
N GLY A 63 7.73 6.91 1.30
CA GLY A 63 8.84 6.32 2.06
C GLY A 63 8.44 5.32 3.16
N ILE A 64 7.13 5.11 3.40
CA ILE A 64 6.63 4.16 4.41
C ILE A 64 6.50 2.76 3.78
N PRO A 65 7.09 1.71 4.38
CA PRO A 65 7.09 0.38 3.78
C PRO A 65 5.69 -0.23 3.66
N VAL A 66 5.42 -0.85 2.50
CA VAL A 66 4.24 -1.69 2.24
C VAL A 66 4.67 -2.94 1.47
N ARG A 67 3.83 -3.98 1.46
CA ARG A 67 3.98 -5.09 0.50
C ARG A 67 2.91 -4.95 -0.57
N HIS A 68 3.33 -4.86 -1.82
CA HIS A 68 2.46 -4.54 -2.95
C HIS A 68 2.28 -5.75 -3.85
N CYS A 69 1.08 -5.95 -4.37
CA CYS A 69 0.83 -6.92 -5.43
C CYS A 69 0.91 -6.26 -6.80
N THR A 70 1.85 -6.63 -7.64
CA THR A 70 1.99 -6.05 -8.99
C THR A 70 0.88 -6.44 -9.97
N LYS A 71 -0.01 -7.38 -9.63
CA LYS A 71 -1.13 -7.83 -10.48
C LYS A 71 -2.45 -7.19 -10.12
N CYS A 72 -2.94 -7.38 -8.89
CA CYS A 72 -4.19 -6.74 -8.46
C CYS A 72 -4.00 -5.34 -7.86
N ARG A 73 -2.75 -4.89 -7.68
CA ARG A 73 -2.37 -3.56 -7.15
C ARG A 73 -2.77 -3.31 -5.68
N GLY A 74 -3.20 -4.34 -4.96
CA GLY A 74 -3.47 -4.26 -3.52
C GLY A 74 -2.20 -4.18 -2.66
N ASN A 75 -2.35 -3.70 -1.43
CA ASN A 75 -1.28 -3.41 -0.49
C ASN A 75 -1.53 -4.07 0.86
N LEU A 76 -0.53 -4.79 1.38
CA LEU A 76 -0.50 -5.30 2.75
C LEU A 76 0.36 -4.37 3.61
N ILE A 77 -0.21 -3.84 4.68
CA ILE A 77 0.34 -2.75 5.47
C ILE A 77 0.28 -3.09 6.96
N LYS A 78 1.28 -2.69 7.73
CA LYS A 78 1.25 -2.78 9.20
C LYS A 78 0.37 -1.66 9.77
N PRO A 79 -0.29 -1.82 10.93
CA PRO A 79 -1.17 -0.81 11.51
C PRO A 79 -0.55 0.58 11.67
N LEU A 80 0.66 0.65 12.24
CA LEU A 80 1.36 1.92 12.48
C LEU A 80 1.74 2.60 11.15
N ASP A 81 2.13 1.82 10.16
CA ASP A 81 2.49 2.31 8.83
C ASP A 81 1.25 2.81 8.09
N PHE A 82 0.12 2.08 8.17
CA PHE A 82 -1.16 2.48 7.59
C PHE A 82 -1.64 3.82 8.15
N ARG A 83 -1.60 3.98 9.49
CA ARG A 83 -1.95 5.25 10.14
C ARG A 83 -1.09 6.40 9.63
N ARG A 84 0.23 6.22 9.60
CA ARG A 84 1.18 7.25 9.13
C ARG A 84 0.96 7.61 7.66
N ILE A 85 0.67 6.63 6.80
CA ILE A 85 0.34 6.85 5.39
C ILE A 85 -0.91 7.71 5.28
N VAL A 86 -1.99 7.36 5.99
CA VAL A 86 -3.25 8.11 5.95
C VAL A 86 -3.05 9.54 6.43
N GLU A 87 -2.39 9.75 7.57
CA GLU A 87 -2.10 11.08 8.11
C GLU A 87 -1.26 11.93 7.13
N THR A 88 -0.16 11.37 6.61
CA THR A 88 0.75 12.06 5.68
C THR A 88 0.03 12.45 4.39
N ARG A 89 -0.74 11.53 3.82
CA ARG A 89 -1.43 11.74 2.54
C ARG A 89 -2.57 12.72 2.64
N ARG A 90 -3.33 12.72 3.73
CA ARG A 90 -4.41 13.71 3.94
C ARG A 90 -3.86 15.13 4.06
N ILE A 91 -2.69 15.32 4.67
CA ILE A 91 -2.01 16.62 4.73
C ILE A 91 -1.56 17.09 3.34
N LYS A 92 -1.08 16.17 2.50
CA LYS A 92 -0.61 16.49 1.14
C LYS A 92 -1.73 16.61 0.11
N SER A 93 -2.92 16.10 0.40
CA SER A 93 -4.00 16.00 -0.59
C SER A 93 -4.84 17.28 -0.62
N ASP A 94 -4.58 18.14 -1.60
CA ASP A 94 -5.45 19.28 -1.93
C ASP A 94 -6.73 18.85 -2.66
N LYS A 95 -6.81 17.57 -3.06
CA LYS A 95 -7.92 17.02 -3.85
C LYS A 95 -8.92 16.32 -2.94
N LEU A 96 -10.16 16.81 -2.98
CA LEU A 96 -11.30 16.14 -2.39
C LEU A 96 -12.05 15.35 -3.48
N SER A 97 -12.22 14.05 -3.26
CA SER A 97 -13.07 13.22 -4.10
C SER A 97 -14.50 13.20 -3.58
N GLN A 98 -15.46 13.06 -4.49
CA GLN A 98 -16.83 12.72 -4.08
C GLN A 98 -16.83 11.37 -3.35
N LEU A 99 -17.61 11.28 -2.27
CA LEU A 99 -17.80 10.02 -1.56
C LEU A 99 -18.63 9.08 -2.44
N VAL A 100 -18.01 8.01 -2.92
CA VAL A 100 -18.70 6.92 -3.61
C VAL A 100 -19.40 6.06 -2.56
N PRO A 101 -20.66 5.60 -2.76
CA PRO A 101 -21.30 4.67 -1.84
C PRO A 101 -20.46 3.42 -1.61
N LEU A 102 -20.41 2.95 -0.35
CA LEU A 102 -19.73 1.71 0.00
C LEU A 102 -20.40 0.53 -0.74
N ASP A 103 -19.63 -0.25 -1.50
CA ASP A 103 -20.14 -1.48 -2.10
C ASP A 103 -20.24 -2.57 -1.02
N LYS A 104 -21.46 -2.81 -0.54
CA LYS A 104 -21.72 -3.79 0.52
C LYS A 104 -21.30 -5.21 0.15
N ARG A 105 -21.21 -5.55 -1.14
CA ARG A 105 -20.74 -6.87 -1.58
C ARG A 105 -19.30 -7.13 -1.19
N GLN A 106 -18.49 -6.08 -1.03
CA GLN A 106 -17.13 -6.21 -0.52
C GLN A 106 -17.11 -6.72 0.93
N LEU A 107 -18.16 -6.47 1.73
CA LEU A 107 -18.26 -6.96 3.12
C LEU A 107 -18.55 -8.46 3.23
N GLU A 108 -18.85 -9.14 2.12
CA GLU A 108 -19.05 -10.58 2.09
C GLU A 108 -17.74 -11.33 1.76
N ARG A 109 -16.64 -10.59 1.53
CA ARG A 109 -15.34 -11.15 1.21
C ARG A 109 -14.78 -11.96 2.38
N GLN A 110 -14.15 -13.08 2.03
CA GLN A 110 -13.36 -13.89 2.97
C GLN A 110 -11.98 -14.13 2.37
N ILE A 111 -10.95 -13.61 3.03
CA ILE A 111 -9.55 -13.85 2.65
C ILE A 111 -8.74 -14.34 3.85
N LEU A 112 -7.63 -15.01 3.55
CA LEU A 112 -6.65 -15.41 4.55
C LEU A 112 -5.53 -14.38 4.63
N CYS A 113 -5.07 -14.10 5.85
CA CYS A 113 -3.97 -13.19 6.09
C CYS A 113 -2.68 -13.73 5.46
N PRO A 114 -1.99 -12.95 4.61
CA PRO A 114 -0.72 -13.38 4.03
C PRO A 114 0.40 -13.63 5.05
N GLY A 115 0.27 -13.09 6.27
CA GLY A 115 1.28 -13.20 7.33
C GLY A 115 1.11 -14.41 8.25
N CYS A 116 -0.12 -14.84 8.55
CA CYS A 116 -0.38 -15.92 9.50
C CYS A 116 -1.43 -16.95 9.03
N LEU A 117 -1.96 -16.79 7.82
CA LEU A 117 -2.98 -17.64 7.19
C LEU A 117 -4.31 -17.76 7.95
N GLN A 118 -4.54 -16.94 8.98
CA GLN A 118 -5.84 -16.84 9.65
C GLN A 118 -6.83 -16.02 8.81
N PRO A 119 -8.15 -16.30 8.89
CA PRO A 119 -9.17 -15.44 8.29
C PRO A 119 -9.01 -13.98 8.71
N MET A 120 -9.22 -13.06 7.77
CA MET A 120 -9.24 -11.62 8.04
C MET A 120 -10.68 -11.15 8.23
N ASP A 121 -10.85 -10.18 9.13
CA ASP A 121 -12.12 -9.49 9.33
C ASP A 121 -12.28 -8.42 8.26
N VAL A 122 -13.34 -8.55 7.46
CA VAL A 122 -13.71 -7.54 6.47
C VAL A 122 -14.68 -6.53 7.10
N HIS A 123 -14.37 -5.24 6.98
CA HIS A 123 -15.20 -4.21 7.61
C HIS A 123 -15.06 -2.86 6.91
N PRO A 124 -16.02 -1.94 7.08
CA PRO A 124 -15.85 -0.56 6.63
C PRO A 124 -14.65 0.10 7.32
N TYR A 125 -13.93 0.94 6.59
CA TYR A 125 -13.02 1.89 7.20
C TYR A 125 -13.83 2.93 7.99
N TYR A 126 -13.58 3.01 9.29
CA TYR A 126 -14.38 3.86 10.19
C TYR A 126 -13.96 5.33 10.21
N GLY A 127 -12.88 5.70 9.51
CA GLY A 127 -12.46 7.10 9.32
C GLY A 127 -13.17 7.78 8.15
N PRO A 128 -12.65 8.91 7.65
CA PRO A 128 -13.23 9.58 6.50
C PRO A 128 -12.91 8.82 5.21
N GLY A 129 -13.94 8.65 4.38
CA GLY A 129 -13.90 7.85 3.15
C GLY A 129 -14.76 6.61 3.24
N ASN A 130 -15.22 6.13 2.09
CA ASN A 130 -15.96 4.88 1.98
C ASN A 130 -15.03 3.85 1.34
N ALA A 131 -14.38 3.06 2.18
CA ALA A 131 -13.57 1.91 1.78
C ALA A 131 -13.95 0.72 2.65
N VAL A 132 -13.92 -0.48 2.10
CA VAL A 132 -13.93 -1.72 2.87
C VAL A 132 -12.49 -2.14 3.02
N ILE A 133 -12.06 -2.55 4.21
CA ILE A 133 -10.69 -3.01 4.44
C ILE A 133 -10.72 -4.35 5.15
N ASP A 134 -9.65 -5.11 5.03
CA ASP A 134 -9.52 -6.41 5.68
C ASP A 134 -8.41 -6.30 6.72
N SER A 135 -8.72 -6.65 7.97
CA SER A 135 -7.80 -6.60 9.09
C SER A 135 -7.63 -7.98 9.70
N CYS A 136 -6.40 -8.40 9.95
CA CYS A 136 -6.16 -9.68 10.63
C CYS A 136 -6.24 -9.51 12.15
N GLY A 137 -7.17 -10.21 12.81
CA GLY A 137 -7.27 -10.21 14.28
C GLY A 137 -6.07 -10.82 15.01
N THR A 138 -5.23 -11.61 14.34
CA THR A 138 -4.09 -12.30 14.97
C THR A 138 -2.79 -11.49 14.88
N CYS A 139 -2.42 -11.01 13.68
CA CYS A 139 -1.14 -10.32 13.48
C CYS A 139 -1.31 -8.84 13.09
N ALA A 140 -2.54 -8.34 13.12
CA ALA A 140 -2.91 -6.95 12.86
C ALA A 140 -2.56 -6.41 11.46
N LEU A 141 -2.10 -7.24 10.51
CA LEU A 141 -1.88 -6.77 9.15
C LEU A 141 -3.19 -6.31 8.50
N ILE A 142 -3.11 -5.24 7.73
CA ILE A 142 -4.25 -4.64 7.02
C ILE A 142 -4.01 -4.84 5.53
N TRP A 143 -5.03 -5.34 4.82
CA TRP A 143 -5.04 -5.42 3.37
C TRP A 143 -5.94 -4.32 2.80
N LEU A 144 -5.42 -3.61 1.80
CA LEU A 144 -6.17 -2.65 0.98
C LEU A 144 -6.16 -3.12 -0.47
N ASP A 145 -7.32 -3.14 -1.11
CA ASP A 145 -7.41 -3.29 -2.56
C ASP A 145 -6.99 -2.01 -3.29
N GLN A 146 -6.83 -2.12 -4.60
CA GLN A 146 -6.57 -0.97 -5.45
C GLN A 146 -7.68 0.08 -5.31
N GLY A 147 -7.29 1.34 -5.07
CA GLY A 147 -8.19 2.48 -5.00
C GLY A 147 -8.73 2.79 -3.60
N GLU A 148 -8.64 1.85 -2.65
CA GLU A 148 -9.13 2.07 -1.28
C GLU A 148 -8.29 3.08 -0.53
N LEU A 149 -6.97 3.06 -0.73
CA LEU A 149 -6.08 4.05 -0.12
C LEU A 149 -6.42 5.45 -0.65
N LYS A 150 -6.58 5.60 -1.97
CA LYS A 150 -7.03 6.86 -2.58
C LYS A 150 -8.37 7.32 -1.99
N ALA A 151 -9.36 6.43 -1.92
CA ALA A 151 -10.68 6.73 -1.38
C ALA A 151 -10.64 7.21 0.08
N ILE A 152 -9.73 6.68 0.89
CA ILE A 152 -9.52 7.12 2.27
C ILE A 152 -8.87 8.50 2.31
N VAL A 153 -7.79 8.73 1.58
CA VAL A 153 -6.96 9.94 1.74
C VAL A 153 -7.53 11.19 1.04
N THR A 154 -8.38 11.02 0.03
CA THR A 154 -9.04 12.13 -0.68
C THR A 154 -10.45 12.40 -0.18
N ALA A 155 -10.94 11.65 0.82
CA ALA A 155 -12.28 11.85 1.34
C ALA A 155 -12.41 13.16 2.14
N PRO A 156 -13.50 13.92 1.96
CA PRO A 156 -13.78 15.07 2.81
C PRO A 156 -13.93 14.64 4.27
N GLU A 157 -13.60 15.55 5.17
CA GLU A 157 -13.84 15.35 6.60
C GLU A 157 -15.32 15.03 6.82
N ARG A 158 -15.61 14.08 7.72
CA ARG A 158 -16.99 13.80 8.13
C ARG A 158 -17.56 15.08 8.73
N LYS A 159 -18.52 15.71 8.05
CA LYS A 159 -19.36 16.74 8.67
C LYS A 159 -19.99 16.09 9.90
N ARG A 160 -19.56 16.52 11.09
CA ARG A 160 -20.21 16.15 12.35
C ARG A 160 -21.67 16.60 12.19
N ARG A 161 -22.60 15.63 12.15
CA ARG A 161 -24.02 15.90 12.33
C ARG A 161 -24.28 16.12 13.80
#